data_AF-A0A246JG52-F1
#
_entry.id   AF-A0A246JG52-F1
#
_cell.length_a   1.000
_cell.length_b   1.000
_cell.length_c   1.000
_cell.angle_alpha   90.00
_cell.angle_beta   90.00
_cell.angle_gamma   90.00
#
_symmetry.space_group_name_H-M   'P 1'
#
loop_
_entity.id
_entity.type
_entity.pdbx_description
1 polymer ?
#
loop_
_entity_poly.entity_id
_entity_poly.type
_entity_poly.pdbx_seq_one_letter_code
_entity_poly.pdbx_strand_id
1 'polypeptide(L)'
;MNFAQDKGGSSRLTGLGLVVLVHVLIIGALASGLATKIKEAVKGPIDVKVVEEKVKPPPPPEKVIPPPPDIKAPPPPFVPPPEVVVTAPPPPTQTVAVQSNTPPPQADFRPAPPPAAPAPPAPPANKVRSAIGSCTKMGKPEMPALNWSGSASYKATFTVKGGKVTEISLATLRGANDRKADRALKNAITAAVSETYDCPGDAILEQEFVFNME
;
A
#
# COMPACT_ATOMS: atom_id res chain seq x y z
N MET A 1 43.40 -15.80 -17.56
CA MET A 1 42.83 -16.01 -18.90
C MET A 1 42.00 -14.78 -19.26
N ASN A 2 42.24 -14.18 -20.41
CA ASN A 2 41.59 -12.94 -20.85
C ASN A 2 40.43 -13.31 -21.79
N PHE A 3 39.19 -13.27 -21.30
CA PHE A 3 37.99 -13.71 -22.03
C PHE A 3 37.23 -12.54 -22.70
N ALA A 4 37.81 -11.35 -22.74
CA ALA A 4 37.12 -10.15 -23.21
C ALA A 4 37.40 -9.80 -24.68
N GLN A 5 38.11 -10.65 -25.42
CA GLN A 5 38.63 -10.28 -26.74
C GLN A 5 38.26 -11.27 -27.84
N ASP A 6 36.99 -11.70 -27.89
CA ASP A 6 36.49 -12.46 -29.04
C ASP A 6 35.56 -11.60 -29.91
N LYS A 7 36.14 -11.09 -31.00
CA LYS A 7 35.61 -10.98 -32.37
C LYS A 7 34.12 -10.64 -32.59
N GLY A 8 33.46 -9.91 -31.68
CA GLY A 8 32.01 -9.71 -31.68
C GLY A 8 31.52 -8.27 -31.90
N GLY A 9 32.40 -7.33 -32.28
CA GLY A 9 32.01 -5.91 -32.43
C GLY A 9 30.86 -5.71 -33.43
N SER A 10 30.95 -6.35 -34.60
CA SER A 10 29.93 -6.21 -35.65
C SER A 10 28.59 -6.83 -35.25
N SER A 11 28.57 -8.03 -34.66
CA SER A 11 27.32 -8.70 -34.27
C SER A 11 26.62 -8.01 -33.09
N ARG A 12 27.39 -7.43 -32.16
CA ARG A 12 26.86 -6.61 -31.06
C ARG A 12 26.27 -5.29 -31.57
N LEU A 13 26.90 -4.66 -32.57
CA LEU A 13 26.38 -3.46 -33.22
C LEU A 13 25.09 -3.77 -34.02
N THR A 14 25.02 -4.90 -34.71
CA THR A 14 23.79 -5.36 -35.37
C THR A 14 22.68 -5.64 -34.36
N GLY A 15 22.99 -6.32 -33.25
CA GLY A 15 22.03 -6.57 -32.17
C GLY A 15 21.53 -5.28 -31.53
N LEU A 16 22.42 -4.33 -31.25
CA LEU A 16 22.05 -3.03 -30.69
C LEU A 16 21.18 -2.23 -31.67
N GLY A 17 21.54 -2.19 -32.96
CA GLY A 17 20.74 -1.53 -33.99
C GLY A 17 19.33 -2.10 -34.12
N LEU A 18 19.20 -3.44 -34.08
CA LEU A 18 17.90 -4.11 -34.10
C LEU A 18 17.06 -3.74 -32.88
N VAL A 19 17.65 -3.74 -31.68
CA VAL A 19 16.94 -3.39 -30.45
C VAL A 19 16.48 -1.94 -30.49
N VAL A 20 17.34 -1.00 -30.89
CA VAL A 20 16.98 0.42 -31.02
C VAL A 20 15.83 0.60 -32.01
N LEU A 21 15.88 -0.08 -33.15
CA LEU A 21 14.81 -0.02 -34.16
C LEU A 21 13.48 -0.54 -33.63
N VAL A 22 13.47 -1.65 -32.87
CA VAL A 22 12.26 -2.17 -32.22
C VAL A 22 11.69 -1.16 -31.22
N HIS A 23 12.52 -0.49 -30.43
CA HIS A 23 12.04 0.52 -29.49
C HIS A 23 11.44 1.73 -30.19
N VAL A 24 12.07 2.22 -31.27
CA VAL A 24 11.53 3.32 -32.06
C VAL A 24 10.19 2.95 -32.70
N LEU A 25 10.04 1.72 -33.20
CA LEU A 25 8.76 1.22 -33.72
C LEU A 25 7.69 1.14 -32.64
N ILE A 26 8.02 0.63 -31.45
CA ILE A 26 7.08 0.53 -30.33
C ILE A 26 6.64 1.92 -29.87
N ILE A 27 7.59 2.85 -29.68
CA ILE A 27 7.32 4.24 -29.29
C ILE A 27 6.48 4.93 -30.37
N GLY A 28 6.81 4.74 -31.65
CA GLY A 28 6.05 5.26 -32.77
C GLY A 28 4.62 4.71 -32.84
N ALA A 29 4.41 3.43 -32.59
CA ALA A 29 3.08 2.80 -32.56
C ALA A 29 2.23 3.29 -31.37
N LEU A 30 2.86 3.51 -30.21
CA LEU A 30 2.23 4.11 -29.04
C LEU A 30 1.84 5.57 -29.30
N ALA A 31 2.76 6.37 -29.88
CA ALA A 31 2.52 7.76 -30.22
C ALA A 31 1.43 7.91 -31.31
N SER A 32 1.36 6.99 -32.27
CA SER A 32 0.38 6.97 -33.36
C SER A 32 -1.01 6.46 -32.93
N GLY A 33 -1.22 6.13 -31.65
CA GLY A 33 -2.56 5.91 -31.11
C GLY A 33 -3.17 4.52 -31.38
N LEU A 34 -2.37 3.49 -31.65
CA LEU A 34 -2.91 2.11 -31.77
C LEU A 34 -3.65 1.65 -30.51
N ALA A 35 -3.24 2.17 -29.35
CA ALA A 35 -3.83 1.86 -28.05
C ALA A 35 -5.29 2.33 -27.88
N THR A 36 -5.74 3.36 -28.60
CA THR A 36 -7.14 3.82 -28.54
C THR A 36 -8.04 3.05 -29.50
N LYS A 37 -7.54 2.63 -30.67
CA LYS A 37 -8.31 1.81 -31.63
C LYS A 37 -8.65 0.41 -31.11
N ILE A 38 -7.76 -0.19 -30.32
CA ILE A 38 -8.03 -1.47 -29.63
C ILE A 38 -9.07 -1.28 -28.51
N LYS A 39 -9.05 -0.15 -27.80
CA LYS A 39 -10.07 0.16 -26.78
C LYS A 39 -11.46 0.38 -27.38
N GLU A 40 -11.56 1.03 -28.54
CA GLU A 40 -12.83 1.19 -29.25
C GLU A 40 -13.38 -0.15 -29.77
N ALA A 41 -12.50 -1.04 -30.26
CA ALA A 41 -12.90 -2.39 -30.70
C ALA A 41 -13.36 -3.29 -29.53
N VAL A 42 -12.77 -3.13 -28.34
CA VAL A 42 -13.16 -3.90 -27.13
C VAL A 42 -14.38 -3.29 -26.42
N LYS A 43 -14.66 -2.00 -26.62
CA LYS A 43 -15.96 -1.38 -26.29
C LYS A 43 -17.07 -1.76 -27.28
N GLY A 44 -16.87 -2.81 -28.08
CA GLY A 44 -17.94 -3.50 -28.78
C GLY A 44 -19.11 -3.76 -27.83
N PRO A 45 -20.34 -3.56 -28.31
CA PRO A 45 -21.55 -3.31 -27.53
C PRO A 45 -21.68 -4.32 -26.41
N ILE A 46 -21.61 -3.83 -25.17
CA ILE A 46 -22.11 -4.56 -24.02
C ILE A 46 -23.62 -4.60 -24.23
N ASP A 47 -24.08 -5.65 -24.89
CA ASP A 47 -25.45 -6.12 -24.90
C ASP A 47 -25.83 -6.36 -23.44
N VAL A 48 -26.26 -5.30 -22.76
CA VAL A 48 -27.09 -5.38 -21.56
C VAL A 48 -28.44 -5.90 -22.04
N LYS A 49 -28.46 -7.19 -22.38
CA LYS A 49 -29.67 -7.99 -22.42
C LYS A 49 -30.32 -7.84 -21.05
N VAL A 50 -31.36 -7.01 -21.02
CA VAL A 50 -32.67 -7.37 -20.49
C VAL A 50 -32.58 -8.34 -19.31
N VAL A 51 -32.26 -7.80 -18.14
CA VAL A 51 -33.05 -8.17 -16.97
C VAL A 51 -34.00 -7.00 -16.78
N GLU A 52 -35.18 -7.18 -17.38
CA GLU A 52 -36.41 -6.55 -16.92
C GLU A 52 -36.57 -6.99 -15.46
N GLU A 53 -35.90 -6.27 -14.56
CA GLU A 53 -36.09 -6.41 -13.13
C GLU A 53 -37.49 -5.87 -12.85
N LYS A 54 -38.42 -6.81 -12.99
CA LYS A 54 -39.80 -6.78 -12.56
C LYS A 54 -39.96 -5.79 -11.42
N VAL A 55 -40.59 -4.66 -11.74
CA VAL A 55 -41.14 -3.69 -10.80
C VAL A 55 -41.86 -4.48 -9.71
N LYS A 56 -41.21 -4.62 -8.54
CA LYS A 56 -41.94 -4.99 -7.34
C LYS A 56 -42.83 -3.78 -7.03
N PRO A 57 -44.15 -3.98 -6.89
CA PRO A 57 -45.06 -2.88 -6.61
C PRO A 57 -44.63 -2.17 -5.32
N PRO A 58 -44.80 -0.84 -5.23
CA PRO A 58 -44.40 -0.07 -4.06
C PRO A 58 -45.07 -0.64 -2.80
N PRO A 59 -44.33 -0.82 -1.69
CA PRO A 59 -44.93 -1.21 -0.43
C PRO A 59 -45.96 -0.14 0.02
N PRO A 60 -47.12 -0.57 0.54
CA PRO A 60 -48.18 0.35 0.96
C PRO A 60 -47.68 1.30 2.06
N PRO A 61 -48.19 2.54 2.12
CA PRO A 61 -47.74 3.54 3.08
C PRO A 61 -47.99 3.05 4.51
N GLU A 62 -46.92 2.86 5.27
CA GLU A 62 -47.03 2.58 6.70
C GLU A 62 -47.62 3.81 7.42
N LYS A 63 -48.63 3.52 8.23
CA LYS A 63 -49.43 4.45 9.01
C LYS A 63 -48.54 5.36 9.87
N VAL A 64 -48.94 6.63 9.90
CA VAL A 64 -48.55 7.65 10.87
C VAL A 64 -48.61 7.06 12.29
N ILE A 65 -47.45 6.87 12.91
CA ILE A 65 -47.37 6.74 14.37
C ILE A 65 -47.00 8.13 14.90
N PRO A 66 -47.81 8.73 15.79
CA PRO A 66 -47.54 10.05 16.34
C PRO A 66 -46.24 10.05 17.17
N PRO A 67 -45.50 11.19 17.20
CA PRO A 67 -44.24 11.31 17.92
C PRO A 67 -44.41 11.13 19.45
N PRO A 68 -43.50 10.42 20.13
CA PRO A 68 -43.46 10.31 21.58
C PRO A 68 -43.26 11.68 22.28
N PRO A 69 -43.96 11.95 23.39
CA PRO A 69 -43.88 13.21 24.13
C PRO A 69 -42.50 13.54 24.73
N ASP A 70 -42.11 14.81 24.67
CA ASP A 70 -40.94 15.41 25.34
C ASP A 70 -40.98 15.16 26.86
N ILE A 71 -40.08 14.32 27.37
CA ILE A 71 -39.82 14.19 28.81
C ILE A 71 -38.60 15.07 29.13
N LYS A 72 -38.86 16.29 29.59
CA LYS A 72 -37.87 17.06 30.36
C LYS A 72 -37.68 16.38 31.72
N ALA A 73 -36.55 15.73 31.93
CA ALA A 73 -36.15 15.28 33.26
C ALA A 73 -35.61 16.47 34.08
N PRO A 74 -36.10 16.72 35.31
CA PRO A 74 -35.70 17.86 36.15
C PRO A 74 -34.27 17.71 36.71
N PRO A 75 -33.57 18.82 37.03
CA PRO A 75 -32.22 18.76 37.61
C PRO A 75 -32.24 18.20 39.06
N PRO A 76 -31.28 17.35 39.44
CA PRO A 76 -31.16 16.85 40.80
C PRO A 76 -30.62 17.92 41.78
N PRO A 77 -31.05 17.89 43.05
CA PRO A 77 -30.74 18.90 44.06
C PRO A 77 -29.40 18.70 44.79
N PHE A 78 -29.03 19.81 45.42
CA PHE A 78 -27.91 20.21 46.29
C PHE A 78 -27.51 19.27 47.44
N VAL A 79 -26.22 19.22 47.81
CA VAL A 79 -25.74 19.06 49.22
C VAL A 79 -24.35 19.71 49.41
N PRO A 80 -24.13 20.61 50.38
CA PRO A 80 -22.81 21.04 50.89
C PRO A 80 -22.53 20.46 52.30
N PRO A 81 -21.29 20.10 52.65
CA PRO A 81 -20.53 20.81 53.71
C PRO A 81 -18.98 20.61 53.62
N PRO A 82 -18.10 21.01 54.57
CA PRO A 82 -18.00 22.19 55.45
C PRO A 82 -16.61 22.89 55.36
N GLU A 83 -16.46 23.98 56.12
CA GLU A 83 -15.29 24.87 56.25
C GLU A 83 -14.05 24.23 56.91
N VAL A 84 -12.85 24.55 56.42
CA VAL A 84 -11.61 24.55 57.23
C VAL A 84 -10.74 25.75 56.85
N VAL A 85 -10.59 26.65 57.81
CA VAL A 85 -9.66 27.79 57.78
C VAL A 85 -8.25 27.25 58.03
N VAL A 86 -7.35 27.41 57.06
CA VAL A 86 -5.91 27.15 57.26
C VAL A 86 -5.17 28.48 57.22
N THR A 87 -4.73 28.90 58.39
CA THR A 87 -3.84 30.05 58.63
C THR A 87 -2.53 29.85 57.86
N ALA A 88 -2.15 30.81 57.02
CA ALA A 88 -0.89 30.74 56.29
C ALA A 88 0.28 31.40 57.06
N PRO A 89 1.50 30.80 57.04
CA PRO A 89 2.70 31.23 57.79
C PRO A 89 3.40 32.51 57.26
N PRO A 90 4.30 33.13 58.07
CA PRO A 90 4.90 34.45 57.82
C PRO A 90 5.83 34.52 56.58
N PRO A 91 6.07 35.75 56.07
CA PRO A 91 6.62 35.97 54.74
C PRO A 91 8.11 35.59 54.61
N PRO A 92 8.51 34.99 53.47
CA PRO A 92 9.92 34.70 53.19
C PRO A 92 10.69 35.97 52.81
N THR A 93 11.92 36.06 53.31
CA THR A 93 12.92 37.08 53.00
C THR A 93 13.39 36.99 51.56
N GLN A 94 13.52 38.14 50.90
CA GLN A 94 13.95 38.25 49.51
C GLN A 94 15.48 38.18 49.43
N THR A 95 16.01 37.20 48.71
CA THR A 95 17.41 37.20 48.26
C THR A 95 17.49 37.81 46.86
N VAL A 96 18.43 38.73 46.67
CA VAL A 96 18.66 39.44 45.41
C VAL A 96 19.31 38.50 44.41
N ALA A 97 18.60 38.19 43.32
CA ALA A 97 19.16 37.47 42.17
C ALA A 97 19.87 38.44 41.23
N VAL A 98 21.13 38.17 40.90
CA VAL A 98 21.91 38.90 39.90
C VAL A 98 21.33 38.60 38.51
N GLN A 99 20.80 39.61 37.82
CA GLN A 99 20.27 39.46 36.46
C GLN A 99 21.40 39.51 35.44
N SER A 100 21.53 38.46 34.62
CA SER A 100 22.43 38.45 33.45
C SER A 100 21.76 39.21 32.30
N ASN A 101 22.45 40.21 31.75
CA ASN A 101 21.93 41.11 30.73
C ASN A 101 22.27 40.64 29.30
N THR A 102 22.11 39.35 29.00
CA THR A 102 22.38 38.81 27.65
C THR A 102 21.11 38.92 26.80
N PRO A 103 21.13 39.65 25.67
CA PRO A 103 19.98 39.70 24.76
C PRO A 103 19.68 38.30 24.20
N PRO A 104 18.41 37.87 24.15
CA PRO A 104 18.04 36.60 23.54
C PRO A 104 18.37 36.60 22.04
N PRO A 105 18.80 35.46 21.47
CA PRO A 105 19.05 35.33 20.04
C PRO A 105 17.78 35.71 19.26
N GLN A 106 17.92 36.59 18.27
CA GLN A 106 16.81 36.96 17.40
C GLN A 106 16.43 35.74 16.54
N ALA A 107 15.19 35.26 16.71
CA ALA A 107 14.63 34.23 15.85
C ALA A 107 14.18 34.85 14.53
N ASP A 108 14.66 34.31 13.40
CA ASP A 108 14.17 34.66 12.08
C ASP A 108 12.71 34.20 11.93
N PHE A 109 11.78 35.15 12.02
CA PHE A 109 10.37 34.92 11.74
C PHE A 109 10.15 34.84 10.23
N ARG A 110 10.23 33.63 9.66
CA ARG A 110 9.74 33.37 8.31
C ARG A 110 8.25 32.99 8.36
N PRO A 111 7.41 33.54 7.47
CA PRO A 111 6.00 33.16 7.36
C PRO A 111 5.87 31.65 7.14
N ALA A 112 4.93 31.02 7.86
CA ALA A 112 4.62 29.61 7.68
C ALA A 112 4.10 29.37 6.25
N PRO A 113 4.55 28.30 5.57
CA PRO A 113 4.03 27.97 4.25
C PRO A 113 2.52 27.71 4.33
N PRO A 114 1.76 28.09 3.28
CA PRO A 114 0.32 27.88 3.25
C PRO A 114 -0.03 26.39 3.41
N PRO A 115 -1.18 26.07 4.04
CA PRO A 115 -1.62 24.70 4.22
C PRO A 115 -1.67 23.96 2.88
N ALA A 116 -1.06 22.77 2.84
CA ALA A 116 -1.10 21.93 1.66
C ALA A 116 -2.57 21.60 1.31
N ALA A 117 -2.90 21.65 0.02
CA ALA A 117 -4.21 21.26 -0.45
C ALA A 117 -4.53 19.81 0.00
N PRO A 118 -5.80 19.49 0.33
CA PRO A 118 -6.19 18.13 0.70
C PRO A 118 -5.77 17.16 -0.40
N ALA A 119 -5.06 16.09 -0.02
CA ALA A 119 -4.71 15.05 -0.96
C ALA A 119 -5.98 14.43 -1.55
N PRO A 120 -5.99 14.10 -2.86
CA PRO A 120 -7.12 13.40 -3.46
C PRO A 120 -7.38 12.08 -2.72
N PRO A 121 -8.64 11.65 -2.60
CA PRO A 121 -8.98 10.39 -1.94
C PRO A 121 -8.24 9.24 -2.60
N ALA A 122 -7.61 8.41 -1.77
CA ALA A 122 -6.89 7.22 -2.23
C ALA A 122 -7.85 6.30 -3.02
N PRO A 123 -7.38 5.69 -4.12
CA PRO A 123 -8.18 4.74 -4.88
C PRO A 123 -8.65 3.59 -3.97
N PRO A 124 -9.84 3.01 -4.23
CA PRO A 124 -10.36 1.93 -3.41
C PRO A 124 -9.37 0.78 -3.39
N ALA A 125 -8.94 0.38 -2.19
CA ALA A 125 -8.06 -0.77 -2.02
C ALA A 125 -8.78 -2.01 -2.58
N ASN A 126 -8.23 -2.59 -3.64
CA ASN A 126 -8.66 -3.91 -4.10
C ASN A 126 -8.51 -4.87 -2.91
N LYS A 127 -9.58 -5.62 -2.59
CA LYS A 127 -9.60 -6.53 -1.45
C LYS A 127 -8.54 -7.61 -1.66
N VAL A 128 -7.40 -7.46 -0.98
CA VAL A 128 -6.32 -8.42 -0.96
C VAL A 128 -6.79 -9.66 -0.19
N ARG A 129 -6.67 -10.84 -0.79
CA ARG A 129 -7.05 -12.12 -0.17
C ARG A 129 -5.80 -12.93 0.13
N SER A 130 -5.87 -13.84 1.09
CA SER A 130 -4.75 -14.77 1.33
C SER A 130 -4.58 -15.72 0.14
N ALA A 131 -3.34 -15.96 -0.28
CA ALA A 131 -3.02 -16.97 -1.28
C ALA A 131 -3.37 -18.38 -0.78
N ILE A 132 -3.27 -18.60 0.53
CA ILE A 132 -3.61 -19.87 1.19
C ILE A 132 -5.13 -20.08 1.08
N GLY A 133 -5.53 -21.10 0.32
CA GLY A 133 -6.94 -21.42 0.04
C GLY A 133 -7.53 -20.74 -1.20
N SER A 134 -6.82 -19.77 -1.80
CA SER A 134 -7.23 -19.14 -3.07
C SER A 134 -6.51 -19.75 -4.28
N CYS A 135 -5.34 -20.37 -4.07
CA CYS A 135 -4.56 -21.04 -5.11
C CYS A 135 -4.73 -22.56 -5.06
N THR A 136 -4.92 -23.17 -6.23
CA THR A 136 -5.06 -24.62 -6.37
C THR A 136 -3.70 -25.32 -6.34
N LYS A 137 -2.67 -24.67 -6.86
CA LYS A 137 -1.27 -25.11 -6.71
C LYS A 137 -0.46 -24.04 -6.02
N MET A 138 0.33 -24.45 -5.03
CA MET A 138 1.25 -23.59 -4.30
C MET A 138 2.60 -24.31 -4.20
N GLY A 139 3.65 -23.68 -4.71
CA GLY A 139 5.03 -24.13 -4.52
C GLY A 139 5.64 -23.50 -3.27
N LYS A 140 6.46 -24.26 -2.55
CA LYS A 140 7.39 -23.66 -1.60
C LYS A 140 8.61 -23.15 -2.37
N PRO A 141 9.04 -21.90 -2.17
CA PRO A 141 10.25 -21.40 -2.82
C PRO A 141 11.46 -22.20 -2.40
N GLU A 142 12.23 -22.64 -3.38
CA GLU A 142 13.49 -23.34 -3.16
C GLU A 142 14.50 -22.38 -2.54
N MET A 143 15.04 -22.73 -1.37
CA MET A 143 16.02 -21.89 -0.69
C MET A 143 17.32 -21.93 -1.49
N PRO A 144 17.85 -20.77 -1.93
CA PRO A 144 19.15 -20.75 -2.57
C PRO A 144 20.21 -21.17 -1.54
N ALA A 145 21.21 -21.95 -1.96
CA ALA A 145 22.35 -22.30 -1.12
C ALA A 145 23.15 -21.03 -0.74
N LEU A 146 22.76 -20.41 0.36
CA LEU A 146 23.33 -19.17 0.89
C LEU A 146 23.90 -19.46 2.27
N ASN A 147 25.18 -19.15 2.47
CA ASN A 147 25.85 -19.27 3.77
C ASN A 147 25.49 -18.05 4.64
N TRP A 148 24.27 -18.03 5.20
CA TRP A 148 23.84 -16.96 6.10
C TRP A 148 22.92 -17.52 7.19
N SER A 149 23.21 -17.18 8.45
CA SER A 149 22.42 -17.55 9.63
C SER A 149 21.42 -16.46 10.04
N GLY A 150 20.16 -16.81 10.24
CA GLY A 150 19.12 -15.89 10.71
C GLY A 150 17.73 -16.17 10.13
N SER A 151 16.75 -15.37 10.55
CA SER A 151 15.39 -15.40 10.02
C SER A 151 15.12 -14.24 9.06
N ALA A 152 14.53 -14.55 7.92
CA ALA A 152 14.11 -13.60 6.89
C ALA A 152 12.63 -13.79 6.61
N SER A 153 11.85 -12.70 6.56
CA SER A 153 10.44 -12.76 6.20
C SER A 153 10.10 -11.77 5.09
N TYR A 154 9.37 -12.27 4.09
CA TYR A 154 8.95 -11.50 2.93
C TYR A 154 7.47 -11.69 2.71
N LYS A 155 6.81 -10.60 2.32
CA LYS A 155 5.40 -10.56 2.00
C LYS A 155 5.26 -10.39 0.50
N ALA A 156 4.80 -11.44 -0.18
CA ALA A 156 4.54 -11.41 -1.61
C ALA A 156 3.07 -11.09 -1.84
N THR A 157 2.81 -9.96 -2.50
CA THR A 157 1.49 -9.61 -3.02
C THR A 157 1.52 -9.79 -4.53
N PHE A 158 0.69 -10.66 -5.06
CA PHE A 158 0.69 -10.97 -6.49
C PHE A 158 -0.72 -10.90 -7.08
N THR A 159 -0.81 -10.35 -8.29
CA THR A 159 -2.06 -10.21 -9.03
C THR A 159 -2.19 -11.38 -9.98
N VAL A 160 -3.27 -12.15 -9.85
CA VAL A 160 -3.60 -13.24 -10.75
C VAL A 160 -4.63 -12.74 -11.76
N LYS A 161 -4.38 -12.98 -13.05
CA LYS A 161 -5.35 -12.77 -14.13
C LYS A 161 -5.44 -14.03 -14.98
N GLY A 162 -6.66 -14.56 -15.17
CA GLY A 162 -6.89 -15.73 -16.01
C GLY A 162 -6.13 -16.99 -15.55
N GLY A 163 -5.91 -17.17 -14.24
CA GLY A 163 -5.18 -18.32 -13.71
C GLY A 163 -3.67 -18.14 -13.59
N LYS A 164 -3.10 -17.07 -14.15
CA LYS A 164 -1.65 -16.81 -14.15
C LYS A 164 -1.28 -15.55 -13.39
N VAL A 165 -0.17 -15.63 -12.66
CA VAL A 165 0.39 -14.49 -11.94
C VAL A 165 0.94 -13.49 -12.94
N THR A 166 0.40 -12.27 -12.95
CA THR A 166 0.75 -11.21 -13.92
C THR A 166 1.67 -10.15 -13.32
N GLU A 167 1.58 -9.94 -12.01
CA GLU A 167 2.36 -8.94 -11.29
C GLU A 167 2.71 -9.48 -9.91
N ILE A 168 3.96 -9.31 -9.49
CA ILE A 168 4.47 -9.76 -8.19
C ILE A 168 5.15 -8.57 -7.53
N SER A 169 4.66 -8.18 -6.35
CA SER A 169 5.22 -7.17 -5.48
C SER A 169 5.71 -7.83 -4.20
N LEU A 170 6.99 -7.66 -3.87
CA LEU A 170 7.56 -8.19 -2.63
C LEU A 170 7.84 -7.06 -1.65
N ALA A 171 7.10 -7.03 -0.55
CA ALA A 171 7.44 -6.23 0.62
C ALA A 171 8.38 -7.02 1.54
N THR A 172 9.46 -6.37 1.96
CA THR A 172 10.42 -6.96 2.89
C THR A 172 9.97 -6.66 4.31
N LEU A 173 9.58 -7.68 5.08
CA LEU A 173 9.22 -7.54 6.50
C LEU A 173 10.50 -7.61 7.35
N ARG A 174 11.29 -8.65 7.12
CA ARG A 174 12.59 -8.86 7.74
C ARG A 174 13.58 -9.29 6.66
N GLY A 175 14.41 -8.34 6.24
CA GLY A 175 15.37 -8.53 5.17
C GLY A 175 16.56 -9.38 5.61
N ALA A 176 17.30 -9.83 4.61
CA ALA A 176 18.53 -10.56 4.87
C ALA A 176 19.68 -9.71 5.36
N ASN A 177 20.56 -10.27 6.22
CA ASN A 177 21.76 -9.56 6.67
C ASN A 177 22.73 -9.28 5.51
N ASP A 178 22.69 -10.09 4.45
CA ASP A 178 23.45 -9.87 3.22
C ASP A 178 22.52 -9.45 2.06
N ARG A 179 22.89 -8.39 1.34
CA ARG A 179 22.19 -7.94 0.12
C ARG A 179 22.11 -9.03 -0.95
N LYS A 180 23.14 -9.88 -1.06
CA LYS A 180 23.14 -11.01 -2.01
C LYS A 180 22.10 -12.04 -1.61
N ALA A 181 21.98 -12.34 -0.32
CA ALA A 181 20.97 -13.25 0.20
C ALA A 181 19.56 -12.68 0.04
N ASP A 182 19.36 -11.39 0.33
CA ASP A 182 18.07 -10.71 0.13
C ASP A 182 17.60 -10.81 -1.33
N ARG A 183 18.50 -10.50 -2.27
CA ARG A 183 18.19 -10.58 -3.71
C ARG A 183 17.93 -12.02 -4.17
N ALA A 184 18.74 -12.98 -3.72
CA ALA A 184 18.57 -14.37 -4.09
C ALA A 184 17.25 -14.94 -3.56
N LEU A 185 16.85 -14.55 -2.36
CA LEU A 185 15.60 -14.99 -1.75
C LEU A 185 14.38 -14.35 -2.42
N LYS A 186 14.44 -13.06 -2.74
CA LYS A 186 13.41 -12.38 -3.55
C LYS A 186 13.25 -13.03 -4.92
N ASN A 187 14.36 -13.38 -5.57
CA ASN A 187 14.33 -14.07 -6.86
C ASN A 187 13.70 -15.47 -6.73
N ALA A 188 14.06 -16.23 -5.68
CA ALA A 188 13.49 -17.56 -5.45
C ALA A 188 11.98 -17.52 -5.19
N ILE A 189 11.52 -16.56 -4.39
CA ILE A 189 10.08 -16.34 -4.16
C ILE A 189 9.38 -15.98 -5.48
N THR A 190 9.95 -15.06 -6.26
CA THR A 190 9.38 -14.63 -7.54
C THR A 190 9.28 -15.80 -8.52
N ALA A 191 10.34 -16.60 -8.66
CA ALA A 191 10.36 -17.78 -9.51
C ALA A 191 9.29 -18.79 -9.07
N ALA A 192 9.27 -19.16 -7.78
CA ALA A 192 8.32 -20.12 -7.24
C ALA A 192 6.85 -19.68 -7.42
N VAL A 193 6.55 -18.40 -7.19
CA VAL A 193 5.22 -17.83 -7.39
C VAL A 193 4.85 -17.84 -8.89
N SER A 194 5.76 -17.46 -9.78
CA SER A 194 5.46 -17.43 -11.21
C SER A 194 5.32 -18.82 -11.86
N GLU A 195 6.09 -19.81 -11.39
CA GLU A 195 6.17 -21.13 -12.02
C GLU A 195 5.19 -22.14 -11.41
N THR A 196 4.95 -22.05 -10.10
CA THR A 196 4.22 -23.10 -9.37
C THR A 196 2.80 -22.68 -8.97
N TYR A 197 2.50 -21.38 -8.94
CA TYR A 197 1.19 -20.91 -8.49
C TYR A 197 0.21 -20.87 -9.65
N ASP A 198 -0.88 -21.60 -9.48
CA ASP A 198 -2.05 -21.55 -10.35
C ASP A 198 -3.26 -21.33 -9.45
N CYS A 199 -3.89 -20.16 -9.62
CA CYS A 199 -4.97 -19.71 -8.76
C CYS A 199 -6.16 -19.33 -9.65
N PRO A 200 -7.33 -19.98 -9.51
CA PRO A 200 -8.47 -19.70 -10.36
C PRO A 200 -9.05 -18.29 -10.08
N GLY A 201 -9.31 -17.55 -11.17
CA GLY A 201 -9.96 -16.24 -11.13
C GLY A 201 -9.01 -15.05 -11.11
N ASP A 202 -9.61 -13.86 -11.10
CA ASP A 202 -8.89 -12.59 -11.07
C ASP A 202 -8.94 -12.01 -9.65
N ALA A 203 -7.80 -12.07 -8.95
CA ALA A 203 -7.70 -11.57 -7.58
C ALA A 203 -6.28 -11.12 -7.26
N ILE A 204 -6.17 -10.19 -6.31
CA ILE A 204 -4.89 -9.85 -5.67
C ILE A 204 -4.75 -10.74 -4.46
N LEU A 205 -3.70 -11.57 -4.48
CA LEU A 205 -3.41 -12.53 -3.44
C LEU A 205 -2.15 -12.12 -2.68
N GLU A 206 -2.11 -12.47 -1.41
CA GLU A 206 -1.02 -12.14 -0.51
C GLU A 206 -0.55 -13.39 0.25
N GLN A 207 0.77 -13.53 0.35
CA GLN A 207 1.40 -14.62 1.05
C GLN A 207 2.65 -14.16 1.79
N GLU A 208 2.77 -14.58 3.04
CA GLU A 208 3.99 -14.42 3.82
C GLU A 208 4.88 -15.66 3.67
N PHE A 209 6.16 -15.42 3.40
CA PHE A 209 7.20 -16.43 3.34
C PHE A 209 8.20 -16.15 4.46
N VAL A 210 8.36 -17.12 5.36
CA VAL A 210 9.31 -17.08 6.46
C VAL A 210 10.41 -18.10 6.17
N PHE A 211 11.65 -17.65 6.16
CA PHE A 211 12.85 -18.46 5.98
C PHE A 211 13.66 -18.40 7.26
N ASN A 212 13.90 -19.56 7.87
CA ASN A 212 14.77 -19.70 9.03
C ASN A 212 15.98 -20.52 8.60
N MET A 213 17.17 -19.97 8.74
CA MET A 213 18.44 -20.68 8.51
C MET A 213 19.14 -20.82 9.86
N GLU A 214 19.36 -22.07 10.28
CA GLU A 214 20.23 -22.41 11.42
C GLU A 214 21.70 -22.39 11.03
#